data_AF-A0A813FJI0-F1
#
_entry.id   AF-A0A813FJI0-F1
#
_cell.length_a   1.000
_cell.length_b   1.000
_cell.length_c   1.000
_cell.angle_alpha   90.00
_cell.angle_beta   90.00
_cell.angle_gamma   90.00
#
_symmetry.space_group_name_H-M   'P 1'
#
loop_
_entity.id
_entity.type
_entity.pdbx_description
1 polymer ?
#
loop_
_entity_poly.entity_id
_entity_poly.type
_entity_poly.pdbx_seq_one_letter_code
_entity_poly.pdbx_strand_id
1 'polypeptide(L)'
;MGTSEASDSEAALPSLAELLGQLEEDERQEEGRERKPLVVPRATVLSDQDSGTEALSSSELSLLLGSGPTLARAVAFCGFQSLLRSRLRPAICGSVPEDEPPEAPAAESCLLQELHSSECQLSERIGELSDEELMQEVLSLQAWRRQAGSRLQVLERRVAWDMLGIPQTQDQAAIRKAFKRRALELHPDKGGDAGHFQLLQDMKQVLIGPDASVAPAAGEGGETGGKPAASDDPDTDAEIDRLLGSSRRARAEEDGPPEHHLGGSAKGRRKGVEATRRRLRQAVLEVWEHAGRLAAEFSSGASSEGMLAARGEALAGLRGFVDSFSWGKDQSKSSAEPSQRSQKAGEEALRRFLQEGAELICAAGALDATATLAEVTLANARLLALFAPSEALQQSCSSLLEAVQRLPAHAEGHFAAAQEALLASAQGELPHDRAEDKGESQEYYSGTKEAPVVATDVSVTAIEQVDALVAEAEVALQSSTPKEPAK
;
A
#
# COMPACT_ATOMS: atom_id res chain seq x y z
N MET A 1 -59.34 -18.13 -9.92
CA MET A 1 -58.70 -18.10 -11.25
C MET A 1 -57.96 -16.80 -11.36
N GLY A 2 -56.63 -16.85 -11.34
CA GLY A 2 -55.74 -15.69 -11.30
C GLY A 2 -54.32 -16.20 -11.07
N THR A 3 -53.73 -16.80 -12.11
CA THR A 3 -52.34 -17.21 -12.14
C THR A 3 -51.49 -15.99 -12.47
N SER A 4 -50.83 -15.45 -11.44
CA SER A 4 -49.84 -14.39 -11.58
C SER A 4 -48.53 -15.03 -12.01
N GLU A 5 -48.20 -14.93 -13.30
CA GLU A 5 -46.88 -15.24 -13.85
C GLU A 5 -45.92 -14.13 -13.42
N ALA A 6 -45.11 -14.41 -12.41
CA ALA A 6 -43.92 -13.62 -12.13
C ALA A 6 -42.84 -14.06 -13.12
N SER A 7 -42.63 -13.24 -14.16
CA SER A 7 -41.47 -13.37 -15.04
C SER A 7 -40.23 -12.97 -14.25
N ASP A 8 -39.50 -13.96 -13.75
CA ASP A 8 -38.14 -13.79 -13.26
C ASP A 8 -37.25 -13.36 -14.43
N SER A 9 -36.98 -12.06 -14.51
CA SER A 9 -35.93 -11.52 -15.38
C SER A 9 -34.59 -11.79 -14.71
N GLU A 10 -34.06 -12.97 -14.94
CA GLU A 10 -32.67 -13.33 -14.63
C GLU A 10 -31.77 -12.35 -15.39
N ALA A 11 -31.16 -11.40 -14.67
CA ALA A 11 -30.22 -10.45 -15.24
C ALA A 11 -29.01 -11.23 -15.75
N ALA A 12 -28.89 -11.38 -17.08
CA ALA A 12 -27.78 -12.07 -17.70
C ALA A 12 -26.48 -11.41 -17.26
N LEU A 13 -25.62 -12.18 -16.59
CA LEU A 13 -24.28 -11.73 -16.22
C LEU A 13 -23.53 -11.33 -17.50
N PRO A 14 -22.76 -10.22 -17.46
CA PRO A 14 -21.97 -9.78 -18.61
C PRO A 14 -21.05 -10.90 -19.07
N SER A 15 -20.92 -11.04 -20.39
CA SER A 15 -20.09 -12.10 -20.97
C SER A 15 -18.61 -11.86 -20.65
N LEU A 16 -17.83 -12.94 -20.57
CA LEU A 16 -16.38 -12.88 -20.31
C LEU A 16 -15.64 -11.94 -21.27
N ALA A 17 -16.09 -11.86 -22.53
CA ALA A 17 -15.52 -10.97 -23.54
C ALA A 17 -15.83 -9.49 -23.26
N GLU A 18 -17.01 -9.18 -22.71
CA GLU A 18 -17.37 -7.81 -22.30
C GLU A 18 -16.58 -7.37 -21.07
N LEU A 19 -16.40 -8.25 -20.08
CA LEU A 19 -15.56 -7.96 -18.92
C LEU A 19 -14.11 -7.68 -19.33
N LEU A 20 -13.52 -8.51 -20.19
CA LEU A 20 -12.16 -8.28 -20.71
C LEU A 20 -12.06 -6.96 -21.50
N GLY A 21 -13.03 -6.69 -22.39
CA GLY A 21 -13.02 -5.46 -23.19
C GLY A 21 -13.18 -4.20 -22.35
N GLN A 22 -14.06 -4.24 -21.33
CA GLN A 22 -14.24 -3.14 -20.40
C GLN A 22 -12.99 -2.90 -19.55
N LEU A 23 -12.26 -3.98 -19.26
CA LEU A 23 -11.07 -3.93 -18.44
C LEU A 23 -9.84 -3.45 -19.19
N GLU A 24 -9.69 -3.83 -20.46
CA GLU A 24 -8.71 -3.23 -21.37
C GLU A 24 -9.00 -1.74 -21.60
N GLU A 25 -10.28 -1.35 -21.68
CA GLU A 25 -10.67 0.05 -21.80
C GLU A 25 -10.39 0.84 -20.51
N ASP A 26 -10.65 0.25 -19.34
CA ASP A 26 -10.28 0.83 -18.04
C ASP A 26 -8.75 0.96 -17.91
N GLU A 27 -7.97 -0.03 -18.36
CA GLU A 27 -6.50 0.02 -18.39
C GLU A 27 -6.00 1.09 -19.38
N ARG A 28 -6.59 1.21 -20.57
CA ARG A 28 -6.28 2.31 -21.50
C ARG A 28 -6.67 3.66 -20.93
N GLN A 29 -7.76 3.74 -20.18
CA GLN A 29 -8.14 4.96 -19.49
C GLN A 29 -7.17 5.27 -18.35
N GLU A 30 -6.66 4.28 -17.62
CA GLU A 30 -5.65 4.48 -16.57
C GLU A 30 -4.26 4.81 -17.12
N GLU A 31 -3.72 4.03 -18.06
CA GLU A 31 -2.49 4.36 -18.78
C GLU A 31 -2.62 5.69 -19.52
N GLY A 32 -3.81 5.95 -20.05
CA GLY A 32 -4.20 7.21 -20.65
C GLY A 32 -4.33 8.34 -19.64
N ARG A 33 -4.66 8.09 -18.36
CA ARG A 33 -4.67 9.07 -17.25
C ARG A 33 -3.27 9.31 -16.70
N GLU A 34 -2.43 8.29 -16.68
CA GLU A 34 -1.01 8.38 -16.36
C GLU A 34 -0.24 9.11 -17.47
N ARG A 35 -0.76 9.14 -18.72
CA ARG A 35 -0.10 9.77 -19.88
C ARG A 35 -0.84 10.99 -20.50
N LYS A 36 -2.12 11.25 -20.21
CA LYS A 36 -3.01 12.29 -20.80
C LYS A 36 -4.16 12.66 -19.81
N PRO A 37 -4.82 13.83 -19.95
CA PRO A 37 -5.60 14.46 -18.87
C PRO A 37 -6.89 13.70 -18.48
N LEU A 38 -7.15 13.62 -17.17
CA LEU A 38 -8.42 13.20 -16.60
C LEU A 38 -9.39 14.39 -16.61
N VAL A 39 -10.33 14.43 -17.56
CA VAL A 39 -11.43 15.42 -17.51
C VAL A 39 -12.42 14.99 -16.42
N VAL A 40 -12.22 15.48 -15.20
CA VAL A 40 -13.25 15.46 -14.15
C VAL A 40 -14.05 16.76 -14.23
N PRO A 41 -15.39 16.72 -14.34
CA PRO A 41 -16.20 17.91 -14.23
C PRO A 41 -16.02 18.57 -12.86
N ARG A 42 -15.86 19.89 -12.89
CA ARG A 42 -15.78 20.81 -11.76
C ARG A 42 -16.80 20.46 -10.67
N ALA A 43 -16.31 20.25 -9.45
CA ALA A 43 -17.09 19.96 -8.25
C ALA A 43 -18.25 20.95 -8.05
N THR A 44 -19.46 20.50 -8.32
CA THR A 44 -20.62 20.85 -7.50
C THR A 44 -20.64 19.86 -6.34
N VAL A 45 -20.75 20.41 -5.12
CA VAL A 45 -21.04 19.69 -3.87
C VAL A 45 -22.08 18.59 -4.13
N LEU A 46 -21.63 17.34 -4.28
CA LEU A 46 -22.44 16.15 -4.29
C LEU A 46 -21.94 15.29 -3.14
N SER A 47 -22.86 14.84 -2.31
CA SER A 47 -22.60 14.01 -1.15
C SER A 47 -22.04 12.67 -1.60
N ASP A 48 -20.75 12.43 -1.35
CA ASP A 48 -20.16 11.10 -1.40
C ASP A 48 -20.73 10.27 -0.24
N GLN A 49 -21.64 9.35 -0.54
CA GLN A 49 -22.09 8.31 0.40
C GLN A 49 -21.97 6.88 -0.15
N ASP A 50 -21.53 6.65 -1.39
CA ASP A 50 -21.61 5.32 -2.01
C ASP A 50 -20.31 4.85 -2.69
N SER A 51 -19.21 4.76 -1.93
CA SER A 51 -18.23 3.68 -2.15
C SER A 51 -17.47 3.40 -0.86
N GLY A 52 -17.84 2.32 -0.17
CA GLY A 52 -17.32 1.91 1.15
C GLY A 52 -15.87 1.42 1.17
N THR A 53 -15.01 1.95 0.31
CA THR A 53 -13.56 1.87 0.43
C THR A 53 -13.06 3.29 0.67
N GLU A 54 -13.26 3.78 1.89
CA GLU A 54 -12.64 5.04 2.30
C GLU A 54 -11.13 4.86 2.14
N ALA A 55 -10.56 5.62 1.21
CA ALA A 55 -9.12 5.73 1.11
C ALA A 55 -8.62 6.20 2.48
N LEU A 56 -7.59 5.51 3.01
CA LEU A 56 -6.87 5.92 4.22
C LEU A 56 -6.84 7.44 4.28
N SER A 57 -7.42 8.01 5.34
CA SER A 57 -7.38 9.45 5.57
C SER A 57 -5.92 9.91 5.51
N SER A 58 -5.68 11.13 5.04
CA SER A 58 -4.31 11.71 5.00
C SER A 58 -3.60 11.54 6.36
N SER A 59 -4.38 11.63 7.45
CA SER A 59 -3.94 11.40 8.82
C SER A 59 -3.56 9.96 9.16
N GLU A 60 -4.05 8.91 8.50
CA GLU A 60 -3.67 7.51 8.79
C GLU A 60 -2.37 7.12 8.10
N LEU A 61 -2.23 7.50 6.83
CA LEU A 61 -0.96 7.36 6.11
C LEU A 61 0.13 8.22 6.76
N SER A 62 -0.27 9.32 7.42
CA SER A 62 0.66 10.16 8.16
C SER A 62 1.47 9.40 9.22
N LEU A 63 0.80 8.45 9.87
CA LEU A 63 1.27 7.68 11.02
C LEU A 63 2.18 6.56 10.56
N LEU A 64 1.79 5.92 9.45
CA LEU A 64 2.47 4.77 8.89
C LEU A 64 3.85 5.13 8.35
N LEU A 65 4.02 6.34 7.82
CA LEU A 65 5.30 6.80 7.30
C LEU A 65 6.34 7.11 8.39
N GLY A 66 5.91 7.47 9.61
CA GLY A 66 6.81 7.74 10.74
C GLY A 66 7.44 6.48 11.36
N SER A 67 6.94 5.30 11.01
CA SER A 67 7.25 4.02 11.66
C SER A 67 8.46 3.29 11.07
N GLY A 68 9.13 3.95 10.12
CA GLY A 68 10.29 3.43 9.41
C GLY A 68 9.97 3.11 7.95
N PRO A 69 11.01 3.06 7.09
CA PRO A 69 10.84 2.92 5.65
C PRO A 69 10.19 1.58 5.28
N THR A 70 10.40 0.55 6.09
CA THR A 70 9.93 -0.79 5.78
C THR A 70 8.42 -0.92 5.99
N LEU A 71 7.88 -0.34 7.07
CA LEU A 71 6.44 -0.35 7.35
C LEU A 71 5.65 0.54 6.41
N ALA A 72 6.16 1.73 6.13
CA ALA A 72 5.67 2.58 5.04
C ALA A 72 5.54 1.79 3.72
N ARG A 73 6.58 1.02 3.36
CA ARG A 73 6.63 0.24 2.13
C ARG A 73 5.55 -0.85 2.07
N ALA A 74 5.41 -1.72 3.07
CA ALA A 74 4.37 -2.76 2.95
C ALA A 74 2.96 -2.24 3.17
N VAL A 75 2.76 -1.11 3.84
CA VAL A 75 1.40 -0.56 3.96
C VAL A 75 0.96 0.10 2.66
N ALA A 76 1.88 0.79 1.98
CA ALA A 76 1.66 1.26 0.61
C ALA A 76 1.29 0.10 -0.32
N PHE A 77 2.02 -1.02 -0.18
CA PHE A 77 1.90 -2.17 -1.05
C PHE A 77 0.73 -3.10 -0.71
N CYS A 78 0.73 -3.76 0.45
CA CYS A 78 -0.31 -4.71 0.84
C CYS A 78 -1.63 -4.01 1.19
N GLY A 79 -1.56 -2.74 1.60
CA GLY A 79 -2.66 -2.14 2.32
C GLY A 79 -2.70 -2.60 3.76
N PHE A 80 -3.18 -1.71 4.60
CA PHE A 80 -3.19 -1.96 6.02
C PHE A 80 -4.21 -3.04 6.40
N GLN A 81 -5.43 -3.00 5.81
CA GLN A 81 -6.46 -4.03 5.98
C GLN A 81 -5.95 -5.46 5.79
N SER A 82 -4.99 -5.69 4.89
CA SER A 82 -4.46 -7.02 4.61
C SER A 82 -3.50 -7.53 5.68
N LEU A 83 -2.66 -6.65 6.21
CA LEU A 83 -1.82 -6.96 7.36
C LEU A 83 -2.68 -7.26 8.61
N LEU A 84 -3.84 -6.61 8.72
CA LEU A 84 -4.77 -6.80 9.83
C LEU A 84 -5.62 -8.05 9.72
N ARG A 85 -6.22 -8.32 8.56
CA ARG A 85 -7.17 -9.43 8.41
C ARG A 85 -6.53 -10.78 8.61
N SER A 86 -5.23 -10.92 8.38
CA SER A 86 -4.52 -12.17 8.69
C SER A 86 -4.25 -12.34 10.20
N ARG A 87 -4.17 -11.25 10.99
CA ARG A 87 -3.66 -11.29 12.37
C ARG A 87 -4.65 -10.86 13.45
N LEU A 88 -5.50 -9.87 13.19
CA LEU A 88 -6.60 -9.48 14.07
C LEU A 88 -7.84 -10.34 13.86
N ARG A 89 -8.01 -11.01 12.72
CA ARG A 89 -9.19 -11.86 12.46
C ARG A 89 -9.40 -12.95 13.51
N PRO A 90 -8.36 -13.66 14.03
CA PRO A 90 -8.54 -14.57 15.16
C PRO A 90 -9.10 -13.89 16.41
N ALA A 91 -8.73 -12.63 16.67
CA ALA A 91 -9.28 -11.84 17.78
C ALA A 91 -10.69 -11.29 17.49
N ILE A 92 -11.02 -10.99 16.23
CA ILE A 92 -12.29 -10.40 15.78
C ILE A 92 -13.41 -11.45 15.68
N CYS A 93 -13.10 -12.62 15.14
CA CYS A 93 -14.10 -13.61 14.76
C CYS A 93 -14.36 -14.69 15.82
N GLY A 94 -13.60 -14.68 16.92
CA GLY A 94 -13.55 -15.82 17.84
C GLY A 94 -13.04 -17.07 17.12
N SER A 95 -13.04 -18.23 17.77
CA SER A 95 -12.86 -19.50 17.08
C SER A 95 -14.05 -19.69 16.12
N VAL A 96 -13.89 -19.27 14.87
CA VAL A 96 -14.81 -19.62 13.79
C VAL A 96 -14.91 -21.15 13.82
N PRO A 97 -16.13 -21.73 13.87
CA PRO A 97 -16.29 -23.17 13.84
C PRO A 97 -15.49 -23.74 12.67
N GLU A 98 -14.68 -24.78 12.93
CA GLU A 98 -13.72 -25.35 11.97
C GLU A 98 -14.32 -25.80 10.63
N ASP A 99 -15.65 -25.83 10.51
CA ASP A 99 -16.38 -26.31 9.34
C ASP A 99 -16.48 -25.30 8.18
N GLU A 100 -16.12 -24.02 8.38
CA GLU A 100 -16.12 -23.03 7.30
C GLU A 100 -14.67 -22.60 7.01
N PRO A 101 -14.03 -23.12 5.94
CA PRO A 101 -12.66 -22.73 5.61
C PRO A 101 -12.66 -21.22 5.36
N PRO A 102 -11.94 -20.43 6.17
CA PRO A 102 -11.89 -19.01 5.95
C PRO A 102 -11.13 -18.79 4.66
N GLU A 103 -11.84 -18.50 3.57
CA GLU A 103 -11.23 -17.85 2.43
C GLU A 103 -10.74 -16.49 2.95
N ALA A 104 -9.48 -16.44 3.38
CA ALA A 104 -8.71 -15.23 3.25
C ALA A 104 -8.87 -14.80 1.78
N PRO A 105 -9.08 -13.50 1.48
CA PRO A 105 -9.16 -13.08 0.09
C PRO A 105 -7.87 -13.59 -0.58
N ALA A 106 -8.01 -14.54 -1.51
CA ALA A 106 -6.89 -15.27 -2.11
C ALA A 106 -5.78 -14.33 -2.65
N ALA A 107 -6.16 -13.07 -2.91
CA ALA A 107 -5.30 -11.97 -3.27
C ALA A 107 -4.10 -11.74 -2.33
N GLU A 108 -4.21 -11.86 -1.01
CA GLU A 108 -3.11 -11.45 -0.10
C GLU A 108 -1.93 -12.42 -0.11
N SER A 109 -2.20 -13.71 0.05
CA SER A 109 -1.20 -14.76 -0.12
C SER A 109 -0.64 -14.75 -1.55
N CYS A 110 -1.47 -14.40 -2.53
CA CYS A 110 -1.05 -14.27 -3.92
C CYS A 110 -0.02 -13.14 -4.10
N LEU A 111 -0.19 -11.97 -3.46
CA LEU A 111 0.74 -10.83 -3.61
C LEU A 111 2.12 -11.09 -3.01
N LEU A 112 2.18 -11.65 -1.80
CA LEU A 112 3.47 -12.02 -1.22
C LEU A 112 4.11 -13.12 -2.07
N GLN A 113 3.37 -14.16 -2.42
CA GLN A 113 3.87 -15.19 -3.32
C GLN A 113 4.36 -14.59 -4.65
N GLU A 114 3.72 -13.53 -5.16
CA GLU A 114 4.12 -12.86 -6.38
C GLU A 114 5.49 -12.21 -6.29
N LEU A 115 5.76 -11.52 -5.17
CA LEU A 115 7.06 -10.92 -4.88
C LEU A 115 8.17 -11.97 -4.73
N HIS A 116 7.84 -13.18 -4.27
CA HIS A 116 8.80 -14.26 -4.03
C HIS A 116 8.97 -15.19 -5.24
N SER A 117 7.95 -15.29 -6.09
CA SER A 117 7.95 -16.21 -7.22
C SER A 117 8.97 -15.75 -8.27
N SER A 118 9.72 -16.71 -8.82
CA SER A 118 10.52 -16.49 -10.03
C SER A 118 9.65 -16.48 -11.29
N GLU A 119 10.17 -16.00 -12.42
CA GLU A 119 9.46 -16.07 -13.71
C GLU A 119 9.09 -17.51 -14.11
N CYS A 120 9.95 -18.46 -13.75
CA CYS A 120 9.71 -19.89 -14.00
C CYS A 120 8.54 -20.41 -13.17
N GLN A 121 8.53 -20.13 -11.87
CA GLN A 121 7.42 -20.52 -10.97
C GLN A 121 6.10 -19.86 -11.36
N LEU A 122 6.12 -18.59 -11.78
CA LEU A 122 4.92 -17.94 -12.29
C LEU A 122 4.42 -18.65 -13.56
N SER A 123 5.32 -18.97 -14.49
CA SER A 123 4.95 -19.62 -15.74
C SER A 123 4.39 -21.03 -15.53
N GLU A 124 4.95 -21.79 -14.58
CA GLU A 124 4.43 -23.09 -14.16
C GLU A 124 3.02 -22.95 -13.58
N ARG A 125 2.83 -22.05 -12.60
CA ARG A 125 1.52 -21.77 -11.99
C ARG A 125 0.47 -21.36 -13.01
N ILE A 126 0.81 -20.45 -13.95
CA ILE A 126 -0.10 -20.03 -15.03
C ILE A 126 -0.51 -21.24 -15.91
N GLY A 127 0.37 -22.22 -16.08
CA GLY A 127 0.08 -23.46 -16.80
C GLY A 127 -0.88 -24.39 -16.05
N GLU A 128 -0.80 -24.41 -14.72
CA GLU A 128 -1.63 -25.24 -13.85
C GLU A 128 -3.05 -24.70 -13.65
N LEU A 129 -3.21 -23.38 -13.64
CA LEU A 129 -4.51 -22.72 -13.45
C LEU A 129 -5.46 -22.99 -14.62
N SER A 130 -6.75 -23.17 -14.29
CA SER A 130 -7.83 -23.11 -15.27
C SER A 130 -7.98 -21.69 -15.85
N ASP A 131 -8.65 -21.57 -16.99
CA ASP A 131 -8.86 -20.28 -17.64
C ASP A 131 -9.68 -19.33 -16.73
N GLU A 132 -10.65 -19.86 -15.99
CA GLU A 132 -11.47 -19.13 -15.01
C GLU A 132 -10.66 -18.68 -13.80
N GLU A 133 -9.83 -19.55 -13.21
CA GLU A 133 -8.99 -19.19 -12.06
C GLU A 133 -7.94 -18.15 -12.44
N LEU A 134 -7.29 -18.32 -13.59
CA LEU A 134 -6.32 -17.36 -14.10
C LEU A 134 -6.97 -15.99 -14.33
N MET A 135 -8.20 -15.96 -14.85
CA MET A 135 -8.96 -14.72 -15.02
C MET A 135 -9.23 -14.06 -13.67
N GLN A 136 -9.73 -14.83 -12.70
CA GLN A 136 -10.04 -14.31 -11.38
C GLN A 136 -8.79 -13.75 -10.69
N GLU A 137 -7.64 -14.40 -10.88
CA GLU A 137 -6.36 -13.92 -10.37
C GLU A 137 -5.96 -12.58 -11.02
N VAL A 138 -6.09 -12.44 -12.34
CA VAL A 138 -5.86 -11.18 -13.07
C VAL A 138 -6.75 -10.05 -12.54
N LEU A 139 -8.05 -10.30 -12.38
CA LEU A 139 -9.01 -9.33 -11.84
C LEU A 139 -8.63 -8.89 -10.43
N SER A 140 -8.21 -9.85 -9.58
CA SER A 140 -7.80 -9.56 -8.20
C SER A 140 -6.56 -8.68 -8.13
N LEU A 141 -5.56 -8.93 -8.99
CA LEU A 141 -4.32 -8.16 -9.06
C LEU A 141 -4.56 -6.75 -9.61
N GLN A 142 -5.50 -6.58 -10.54
CA GLN A 142 -5.88 -5.26 -11.04
C GLN A 142 -6.63 -4.44 -10.00
N ALA A 143 -7.57 -5.06 -9.28
CA ALA A 143 -8.23 -4.41 -8.15
C ALA A 143 -7.20 -3.98 -7.09
N TRP A 144 -6.24 -4.85 -6.78
CA TRP A 144 -5.13 -4.51 -5.89
C TRP A 144 -4.27 -3.36 -6.43
N ARG A 145 -3.85 -3.40 -7.70
CA ARG A 145 -3.00 -2.36 -8.32
C ARG A 145 -3.64 -0.99 -8.20
N ARG A 146 -4.95 -0.88 -8.47
CA ARG A 146 -5.69 0.37 -8.32
C ARG A 146 -5.70 0.89 -6.89
N GLN A 147 -5.89 0.00 -5.91
CA GLN A 147 -5.81 0.35 -4.49
C GLN A 147 -4.40 0.74 -4.04
N ALA A 148 -3.37 0.03 -4.51
CA ALA A 148 -1.98 0.35 -4.20
C ALA A 148 -1.57 1.69 -4.83
N GLY A 149 -1.98 1.95 -6.07
CA GLY A 149 -1.75 3.21 -6.78
C GLY A 149 -2.38 4.41 -6.07
N SER A 150 -3.63 4.30 -5.61
CA SER A 150 -4.27 5.38 -4.86
C SER A 150 -3.59 5.67 -3.52
N ARG A 151 -3.17 4.63 -2.80
CA ARG A 151 -2.38 4.77 -1.56
C ARG A 151 -1.03 5.42 -1.82
N LEU A 152 -0.32 4.98 -2.87
CA LEU A 152 0.95 5.56 -3.28
C LEU A 152 0.83 7.03 -3.62
N GLN A 153 -0.19 7.44 -4.38
CA GLN A 153 -0.39 8.86 -4.70
C GLN A 153 -0.55 9.74 -3.45
N VAL A 154 -1.21 9.24 -2.41
CA VAL A 154 -1.31 9.97 -1.13
C VAL A 154 0.06 10.07 -0.46
N LEU A 155 0.86 8.99 -0.49
CA LEU A 155 2.23 8.99 0.02
C LEU A 155 3.14 9.96 -0.74
N GLU A 156 3.10 9.93 -2.07
CA GLU A 156 3.85 10.83 -2.94
C GLU A 156 3.51 12.29 -2.64
N ARG A 157 2.22 12.62 -2.52
CA ARG A 157 1.78 13.98 -2.15
C ARG A 157 2.36 14.41 -0.82
N ARG A 158 2.39 13.50 0.17
CA ARG A 158 2.94 13.83 1.48
C ARG A 158 4.45 14.06 1.44
N VAL A 159 5.19 13.15 0.80
CA VAL A 159 6.63 13.33 0.56
C VAL A 159 6.89 14.66 -0.15
N ALA A 160 6.06 15.04 -1.11
CA ALA A 160 6.16 16.32 -1.79
C ALA A 160 5.96 17.53 -0.87
N TRP A 161 4.94 17.52 -0.01
CA TRP A 161 4.70 18.58 0.98
C TRP A 161 5.90 18.74 1.94
N ASP A 162 6.40 17.62 2.45
CA ASP A 162 7.52 17.58 3.39
C ASP A 162 8.83 18.06 2.74
N MET A 163 9.11 17.62 1.51
CA MET A 163 10.28 18.05 0.74
C MET A 163 10.28 19.57 0.50
N LEU A 164 9.11 20.13 0.20
CA LEU A 164 8.93 21.58 0.02
C LEU A 164 8.94 22.36 1.35
N GLY A 165 8.74 21.69 2.48
CA GLY A 165 8.70 22.28 3.82
C GLY A 165 7.51 23.22 3.99
N ILE A 166 6.34 22.81 3.49
CA ILE A 166 5.09 23.58 3.57
C ILE A 166 3.94 22.68 4.06
N PRO A 167 2.99 23.22 4.84
CA PRO A 167 1.87 22.44 5.33
C PRO A 167 0.90 22.05 4.21
N GLN A 168 0.20 20.92 4.38
CA GLN A 168 -0.69 20.31 3.39
C GLN A 168 -1.89 21.19 2.96
N THR A 169 -2.17 22.28 3.67
CA THR A 169 -3.31 23.17 3.44
C THR A 169 -2.98 24.38 2.56
N GLN A 170 -1.76 24.45 2.03
CA GLN A 170 -1.28 25.60 1.26
C GLN A 170 -1.81 25.62 -0.18
N ASP A 171 -1.93 26.84 -0.72
CA ASP A 171 -2.39 27.05 -2.08
C ASP A 171 -1.29 26.81 -3.13
N GLN A 172 -1.69 26.81 -4.40
CA GLN A 172 -0.79 26.60 -5.54
C GLN A 172 0.32 27.67 -5.62
N ALA A 173 0.07 28.89 -5.15
CA ALA A 173 1.06 29.96 -5.12
C ALA A 173 2.16 29.68 -4.10
N ALA A 174 1.79 29.21 -2.91
CA ALA A 174 2.72 28.78 -1.87
C ALA A 174 3.56 27.57 -2.31
N ILE A 175 2.96 26.58 -3.01
CA ILE A 175 3.70 25.46 -3.61
C ILE A 175 4.79 25.97 -4.56
N ARG A 176 4.44 26.84 -5.53
CA ARG A 176 5.40 27.39 -6.50
C ARG A 176 6.53 28.18 -5.83
N LYS A 177 6.19 29.00 -4.84
CA LYS A 177 7.16 29.78 -4.06
C LYS A 177 8.13 28.89 -3.29
N ALA A 178 7.61 27.87 -2.61
CA ALA A 178 8.42 26.90 -1.88
C ALA A 178 9.33 26.09 -2.81
N PHE A 179 8.80 25.67 -3.97
CA PHE A 179 9.58 25.02 -5.01
C PHE A 179 10.71 25.91 -5.52
N LYS A 180 10.45 27.18 -5.87
CA LYS A 180 11.50 28.11 -6.34
C LYS A 180 12.63 28.27 -5.31
N ARG A 181 12.28 28.37 -4.02
CA ARG A 181 13.26 28.41 -2.93
C ARG A 181 14.12 27.14 -2.89
N ARG A 182 13.49 25.95 -2.84
CA ARG A 182 14.19 24.66 -2.80
C ARG A 182 15.00 24.39 -4.06
N ALA A 183 14.49 24.77 -5.22
CA ALA A 183 15.16 24.63 -6.51
C ALA A 183 16.48 25.41 -6.53
N LEU A 184 16.52 26.61 -5.96
CA LEU A 184 17.74 27.40 -5.86
C LEU A 184 18.76 26.82 -4.87
N GLU A 185 18.32 26.05 -3.87
CA GLU A 185 19.20 25.36 -2.90
C GLU A 185 19.78 24.07 -3.50
N LEU A 186 18.95 23.29 -4.20
CA LEU A 186 19.30 21.96 -4.73
C LEU A 186 19.84 22.01 -6.17
N HIS A 187 20.01 23.19 -6.76
CA HIS A 187 20.44 23.32 -8.15
C HIS A 187 21.87 22.75 -8.35
N PRO A 188 22.12 21.93 -9.39
CA PRO A 188 23.45 21.34 -9.63
C PRO A 188 24.55 22.39 -9.82
N ASP A 189 24.27 23.50 -10.52
CA ASP A 189 25.24 24.60 -10.71
C ASP A 189 25.67 25.30 -9.40
N LYS A 190 24.87 25.16 -8.34
CA LYS A 190 25.18 25.70 -7.01
C LYS A 190 25.78 24.63 -6.07
N GLY A 191 26.13 23.47 -6.62
CA GLY A 191 26.67 22.33 -5.87
C GLY A 191 25.60 21.41 -5.28
N GLY A 192 24.35 21.50 -5.73
CA GLY A 192 23.30 20.56 -5.37
C GLY A 192 23.41 19.22 -6.12
N ASP A 193 22.68 18.21 -5.65
CA ASP A 193 22.60 16.91 -6.31
C ASP A 193 21.53 16.94 -7.42
N ALA A 194 21.91 16.49 -8.63
CA ALA A 194 21.01 16.48 -9.78
C ALA A 194 19.82 15.51 -9.59
N GLY A 195 20.03 14.41 -8.86
CA GLY A 195 18.98 13.45 -8.51
C GLY A 195 17.93 14.09 -7.59
N HIS A 196 18.37 14.75 -6.52
CA HIS A 196 17.47 15.49 -5.62
C HIS A 196 16.72 16.63 -6.33
N PHE A 197 17.36 17.32 -7.28
CA PHE A 197 16.69 18.34 -8.07
C PHE A 197 15.61 17.74 -8.99
N GLN A 198 15.87 16.59 -9.60
CA GLN A 198 14.87 15.88 -10.40
C GLN A 198 13.69 15.41 -9.54
N LEU A 199 13.97 14.84 -8.37
CA LEU A 199 12.96 14.44 -7.40
C LEU A 199 12.08 15.62 -7.00
N LEU A 200 12.69 16.79 -6.72
CA LEU A 200 11.96 18.02 -6.39
C LEU A 200 10.97 18.44 -7.51
N GLN A 201 11.35 18.27 -8.77
CA GLN A 201 10.47 18.55 -9.91
C GLN A 201 9.29 17.58 -9.97
N ASP A 202 9.56 16.28 -9.81
CA ASP A 202 8.52 15.26 -9.81
C ASP A 202 7.54 15.51 -8.65
N MET A 203 8.04 15.88 -7.46
CA MET A 203 7.21 16.25 -6.31
C MET A 203 6.34 17.49 -6.55
N LYS A 204 6.86 18.52 -7.23
CA LYS A 204 6.04 19.68 -7.66
C LYS A 204 4.89 19.22 -8.57
N GLN A 205 5.17 18.34 -9.53
CA GLN A 205 4.17 17.82 -10.47
C GLN A 205 3.02 17.12 -9.73
N VAL A 206 3.36 16.30 -8.72
CA VAL A 206 2.39 15.58 -7.89
C VAL A 206 1.41 16.51 -7.16
N LEU A 207 1.87 17.67 -6.67
CA LEU A 207 1.01 18.62 -5.93
C LEU A 207 0.19 19.54 -6.82
N ILE A 208 0.72 19.93 -7.97
CA ILE A 208 0.00 20.78 -8.93
C ILE A 208 -1.07 19.97 -9.67
N GLY A 209 -0.84 18.66 -9.83
CA GLY A 209 -1.67 17.78 -10.63
C GLY A 209 -1.54 18.06 -12.13
N PRO A 210 -1.90 17.10 -12.98
CA PRO A 210 -1.81 17.27 -14.43
C PRO A 210 -2.71 18.40 -14.96
N ASP A 211 -3.88 18.61 -14.35
CA ASP A 211 -4.93 19.49 -14.89
C ASP A 211 -4.64 20.99 -14.73
N ALA A 212 -3.88 21.38 -13.70
CA ALA A 212 -3.57 22.79 -13.48
C ALA A 212 -2.51 23.34 -14.45
N SER A 213 -1.75 22.46 -15.11
CA SER A 213 -0.74 22.85 -16.11
C SER A 213 -1.35 23.21 -17.48
N VAL A 214 -2.58 22.74 -17.75
CA VAL A 214 -3.29 22.95 -19.01
C VAL A 214 -4.36 24.03 -18.87
N ALA A 215 -4.48 24.70 -17.71
CA ALA A 215 -5.30 25.89 -17.58
C ALA A 215 -4.85 26.87 -18.69
N PRO A 216 -5.66 27.04 -19.76
CA PRO A 216 -5.25 27.86 -20.87
C PRO A 216 -5.00 29.23 -20.29
N ALA A 217 -3.87 29.85 -20.63
CA ALA A 217 -3.66 31.27 -20.43
C ALA A 217 -4.81 31.97 -21.14
N ALA A 218 -5.93 32.13 -20.43
CA ALA A 218 -7.14 32.71 -20.92
C ALA A 218 -6.73 34.13 -21.26
N GLY A 219 -6.56 34.36 -22.56
CA GLY A 219 -6.24 35.65 -23.09
C GLY A 219 -7.35 36.60 -22.69
N GLU A 220 -7.15 37.33 -21.60
CA GLU A 220 -7.66 38.67 -21.46
C GLU A 220 -6.92 39.52 -22.48
N GLY A 221 -7.37 39.41 -23.73
CA GLY A 221 -7.21 40.44 -24.74
C GLY A 221 -8.05 41.65 -24.32
N GLY A 222 -7.56 42.37 -23.30
CA GLY A 222 -8.08 43.64 -22.83
C GLY A 222 -7.00 44.70 -22.99
N GLU A 223 -6.87 45.19 -24.23
CA GLU A 223 -6.03 46.31 -24.62
C GLU A 223 -6.45 47.57 -23.84
N THR A 224 -5.89 47.77 -22.65
CA THR A 224 -5.92 49.07 -21.95
C THR A 224 -4.49 49.42 -21.56
N GLY A 225 -3.92 50.39 -22.29
CA GLY A 225 -2.62 50.96 -22.02
C GLY A 225 -2.58 51.64 -20.66
N GLY A 226 -2.23 50.88 -19.63
CA GLY A 226 -1.85 51.37 -18.32
C GLY A 226 -0.39 51.02 -18.06
N LYS A 227 0.49 52.01 -18.13
CA LYS A 227 1.92 51.90 -17.79
C LYS A 227 2.03 51.43 -16.33
N PRO A 228 2.46 50.18 -16.03
CA PRO A 228 2.61 49.76 -14.65
C PRO A 228 3.89 50.34 -14.07
N ALA A 229 3.77 50.88 -12.86
CA ALA A 229 4.90 51.24 -12.03
C ALA A 229 5.70 49.96 -11.71
N ALA A 230 7.02 50.09 -11.73
CA ALA A 230 8.00 49.04 -11.46
C ALA A 230 7.65 48.22 -10.20
N SER A 231 7.20 46.98 -10.39
CA SER A 231 7.36 45.92 -9.40
C SER A 231 8.29 44.88 -10.01
N ASP A 232 9.50 44.82 -9.46
CA ASP A 232 10.58 43.94 -9.89
C ASP A 232 10.20 42.46 -9.78
N ASP A 233 10.62 41.71 -10.81
CA ASP A 233 10.69 40.25 -10.97
C ASP A 233 9.50 39.49 -11.63
N PRO A 234 9.16 39.76 -12.91
CA PRO A 234 8.18 38.99 -13.69
C PRO A 234 8.76 38.09 -14.80
N ASP A 235 9.96 37.48 -14.66
CA ASP A 235 10.54 36.68 -15.77
C ASP A 235 11.09 35.28 -15.40
N THR A 236 11.09 34.89 -14.12
CA THR A 236 11.72 33.63 -13.72
C THR A 236 10.87 32.38 -13.94
N ASP A 237 9.54 32.46 -13.86
CA ASP A 237 8.68 31.27 -14.04
C ASP A 237 8.65 30.80 -15.50
N ALA A 238 8.64 31.74 -16.47
CA ALA A 238 8.66 31.41 -17.90
C ALA A 238 10.03 30.89 -18.38
N GLU A 239 11.13 31.34 -17.75
CA GLU A 239 12.48 30.86 -18.04
C GLU A 239 12.72 29.46 -17.45
N ILE A 240 12.23 29.19 -16.24
CA ILE A 240 12.27 27.85 -15.63
C ILE A 240 11.40 26.87 -16.45
N ASP A 241 10.18 27.26 -16.86
CA ASP A 241 9.34 26.39 -17.69
C ASP A 241 9.95 26.16 -19.09
N ARG A 242 10.70 27.13 -19.66
CA ARG A 242 11.46 26.95 -20.91
C ARG A 242 12.67 26.03 -20.76
N LEU A 243 13.38 26.09 -19.64
CA LEU A 243 14.53 25.22 -19.35
C LEU A 243 14.10 23.77 -19.09
N LEU A 244 12.88 23.55 -18.62
CA LEU A 244 12.39 22.22 -18.22
C LEU A 244 11.49 21.52 -19.25
N GLY A 245 10.84 22.25 -20.17
CA GLY A 245 9.76 21.73 -21.01
C GLY A 245 10.13 20.95 -22.29
N SER A 246 11.41 20.81 -22.65
CA SER A 246 11.79 20.34 -24.00
C SER A 246 12.20 18.86 -24.13
N SER A 247 12.35 18.09 -23.04
CA SER A 247 12.90 16.72 -23.13
C SER A 247 11.88 15.57 -23.04
N ARG A 248 10.72 15.73 -22.38
CA ARG A 248 9.82 14.57 -22.09
C ARG A 248 8.78 14.25 -23.18
N ARG A 249 8.53 15.13 -24.16
CA ARG A 249 7.51 14.87 -25.21
C ARG A 249 7.94 13.90 -26.33
N ALA A 250 9.24 13.62 -26.49
CA ALA A 250 9.75 12.82 -27.61
C ALA A 250 9.74 11.29 -27.38
N ARG A 251 9.43 10.80 -26.17
CA ARG A 251 9.44 9.36 -25.83
C ARG A 251 8.06 8.70 -25.77
N ALA A 252 6.98 9.44 -25.96
CA ALA A 252 5.62 8.95 -25.75
C ALA A 252 4.93 8.39 -27.01
N GLU A 253 5.60 8.36 -28.17
CA GLU A 253 5.01 7.88 -29.44
C GLU A 253 5.47 6.48 -29.88
N GLU A 254 6.39 5.81 -29.17
CA GLU A 254 6.97 4.53 -29.64
C GLU A 254 6.35 3.26 -29.03
N ASP A 255 5.57 3.37 -27.94
CA ASP A 255 4.84 2.25 -27.30
C ASP A 255 3.33 2.35 -27.53
N GLY A 256 2.90 2.24 -28.79
CA GLY A 256 1.49 2.06 -29.12
C GLY A 256 1.01 0.68 -28.65
N PRO A 257 -0.15 0.57 -27.99
CA PRO A 257 -0.66 -0.72 -27.52
C PRO A 257 -0.88 -1.65 -28.72
N PRO A 258 -0.49 -2.93 -28.62
CA PRO A 258 -0.66 -3.90 -29.70
C PRO A 258 -2.15 -3.98 -30.08
N GLU A 259 -2.47 -3.65 -31.33
CA GLU A 259 -3.83 -3.79 -31.87
C GLU A 259 -4.24 -5.27 -31.85
N HIS A 260 -5.01 -5.68 -30.84
CA HIS A 260 -5.49 -7.05 -30.70
C HIS A 260 -6.85 -7.24 -31.38
N HIS A 261 -6.85 -8.02 -32.46
CA HIS A 261 -8.05 -8.53 -33.09
C HIS A 261 -8.79 -9.51 -32.16
N LEU A 262 -9.92 -9.08 -31.60
CA LEU A 262 -10.80 -9.84 -30.70
C LEU A 262 -11.51 -11.07 -31.33
N GLY A 263 -11.09 -11.51 -32.52
CA GLY A 263 -11.62 -12.70 -33.22
C GLY A 263 -10.85 -14.01 -32.95
N GLY A 264 -10.02 -14.05 -31.91
CA GLY A 264 -9.11 -15.17 -31.64
C GLY A 264 -9.79 -16.42 -31.12
N SER A 265 -9.35 -17.60 -31.60
CA SER A 265 -9.69 -18.91 -31.03
C SER A 265 -9.52 -18.95 -29.50
N ALA A 266 -10.17 -19.89 -28.79
CA ALA A 266 -10.04 -20.04 -27.33
C ALA A 266 -8.58 -20.03 -26.83
N LYS A 267 -7.65 -20.65 -27.59
CA LYS A 267 -6.20 -20.62 -27.32
C LYS A 267 -5.59 -19.21 -27.37
N GLY A 268 -6.10 -18.35 -28.26
CA GLY A 268 -5.69 -16.96 -28.35
C GLY A 268 -6.12 -16.14 -27.12
N ARG A 269 -7.34 -16.39 -26.61
CA ARG A 269 -7.84 -15.74 -25.40
C ARG A 269 -6.97 -16.06 -24.18
N ARG A 270 -6.69 -17.35 -23.93
CA ARG A 270 -5.82 -17.76 -22.82
C ARG A 270 -4.46 -17.06 -22.89
N LYS A 271 -3.78 -17.09 -24.03
CA LYS A 271 -2.49 -16.39 -24.22
C LYS A 271 -2.56 -14.89 -23.90
N GLY A 272 -3.67 -14.23 -24.23
CA GLY A 272 -3.91 -12.83 -23.86
C GLY A 272 -3.94 -12.64 -22.34
N VAL A 273 -4.73 -13.46 -21.64
CA VAL A 273 -4.83 -13.43 -20.17
C VAL A 273 -3.47 -13.74 -19.52
N GLU A 274 -2.73 -14.73 -20.02
CA GLU A 274 -1.38 -15.06 -19.53
C GLU A 274 -0.40 -13.88 -19.73
N ALA A 275 -0.49 -13.15 -20.83
CA ALA A 275 0.33 -11.97 -21.09
C ALA A 275 -0.03 -10.82 -20.15
N THR A 276 -1.33 -10.57 -19.93
CA THR A 276 -1.81 -9.58 -18.94
C THR A 276 -1.37 -9.94 -17.53
N ARG A 277 -1.45 -11.22 -17.15
CA ARG A 277 -1.00 -11.71 -15.84
C ARG A 277 0.49 -11.43 -15.59
N ARG A 278 1.35 -11.66 -16.59
CA ARG A 278 2.79 -11.34 -16.51
C ARG A 278 3.05 -9.84 -16.42
N ARG A 279 2.32 -9.02 -17.18
CA ARG A 279 2.41 -7.55 -17.08
C ARG A 279 2.02 -7.04 -15.70
N LEU A 280 0.96 -7.61 -15.10
CA LEU A 280 0.56 -7.26 -13.74
C LEU A 280 1.62 -7.64 -12.70
N ARG A 281 2.33 -8.77 -12.85
CA ARG A 281 3.49 -9.08 -11.99
C ARG A 281 4.53 -7.97 -12.02
N GLN A 282 4.89 -7.53 -13.22
CA GLN A 282 5.87 -6.45 -13.39
C GLN A 282 5.39 -5.16 -12.73
N ALA A 283 4.12 -4.79 -12.93
CA ALA A 283 3.52 -3.63 -12.27
C ALA A 283 3.52 -3.75 -10.73
N VAL A 284 3.28 -4.95 -10.18
CA VAL A 284 3.38 -5.24 -8.74
C VAL A 284 4.80 -4.96 -8.24
N LEU A 285 5.82 -5.47 -8.93
CA LEU A 285 7.23 -5.22 -8.58
C LEU A 285 7.58 -3.73 -8.63
N GLU A 286 7.12 -3.01 -9.66
CA GLU A 286 7.34 -1.56 -9.82
C GLU A 286 6.69 -0.76 -8.69
N VAL A 287 5.44 -1.09 -8.34
CA VAL A 287 4.70 -0.50 -7.21
C VAL A 287 5.45 -0.74 -5.90
N TRP A 288 5.98 -1.95 -5.69
CA TRP A 288 6.76 -2.31 -4.51
C TRP A 288 8.08 -1.56 -4.41
N GLU A 289 8.82 -1.42 -5.50
CA GLU A 289 10.05 -0.64 -5.55
C GLU A 289 9.79 0.85 -5.32
N HIS A 290 8.74 1.38 -5.95
CA HIS A 290 8.35 2.78 -5.83
C HIS A 290 7.92 3.11 -4.39
N ALA A 291 7.13 2.24 -3.75
CA ALA A 291 6.83 2.33 -2.32
C ALA A 291 8.10 2.38 -1.47
N GLY A 292 9.10 1.55 -1.80
CA GLY A 292 10.38 1.52 -1.10
C GLY A 292 11.18 2.81 -1.25
N ARG A 293 11.20 3.40 -2.44
CA ARG A 293 11.85 4.71 -2.70
C ARG A 293 11.19 5.81 -1.89
N LEU A 294 9.86 5.94 -1.95
CA LEU A 294 9.14 6.97 -1.18
C LEU A 294 9.37 6.83 0.32
N ALA A 295 9.38 5.60 0.81
CA ALA A 295 9.62 5.32 2.21
C ALA A 295 11.05 5.68 2.65
N ALA A 296 12.05 5.42 1.80
CA ALA A 296 13.43 5.83 2.03
C ALA A 296 13.58 7.35 2.04
N GLU A 297 12.95 8.06 1.10
CA GLU A 297 12.96 9.53 1.05
C GLU A 297 12.26 10.15 2.26
N PHE A 298 11.15 9.56 2.69
CA PHE A 298 10.47 9.99 3.91
C PHE A 298 11.39 9.84 5.13
N SER A 299 12.13 8.74 5.19
CA SER A 299 13.05 8.44 6.29
C SER A 299 14.32 9.29 6.26
N SER A 300 14.82 9.66 5.08
CA SER A 300 16.01 10.50 4.91
C SER A 300 15.73 11.95 5.33
N GLY A 301 14.51 12.43 5.09
CA GLY A 301 14.05 13.77 5.47
C GLY A 301 13.55 13.89 6.92
N ALA A 302 13.14 12.78 7.54
CA ALA A 302 12.66 12.77 8.92
C ALA A 302 13.81 12.99 9.91
N SER A 303 13.96 14.22 10.39
CA SER A 303 14.72 14.45 11.62
C SER A 303 14.11 13.62 12.76
N SER A 304 14.90 13.29 13.79
CA SER A 304 14.37 12.62 15.00
C SER A 304 13.13 13.32 15.59
N GLU A 305 13.02 14.64 15.37
CA GLU A 305 11.88 15.46 15.73
C GLU A 305 10.63 15.16 14.86
N GLY A 306 10.81 14.92 13.55
CA GLY A 306 9.73 14.51 12.65
C GLY A 306 9.14 13.15 12.99
N MET A 307 9.97 12.19 13.43
CA MET A 307 9.50 10.88 13.89
C MET A 307 8.63 10.99 15.16
N LEU A 308 9.04 11.83 16.12
CA LEU A 308 8.25 12.11 17.31
C LEU A 308 6.94 12.82 16.97
N ALA A 309 6.94 13.73 15.99
CA ALA A 309 5.74 14.38 15.51
C ALA A 309 4.76 13.38 14.86
N ALA A 310 5.25 12.47 14.02
CA ALA A 310 4.44 11.41 13.41
C ALA A 310 3.85 10.46 14.46
N ARG A 311 4.63 10.08 15.48
CA ARG A 311 4.13 9.32 16.65
C ARG A 311 3.02 10.07 17.38
N GLY A 312 3.19 11.37 17.59
CA GLY A 312 2.19 12.23 18.23
C GLY A 312 0.90 12.33 17.41
N GLU A 313 1.01 12.53 16.10
CA GLU A 313 -0.12 12.59 15.15
C GLU A 313 -0.89 11.26 15.17
N ALA A 314 -0.18 10.12 15.30
CA ALA A 314 -0.79 8.79 15.29
C ALA A 314 -1.68 8.53 16.47
N LEU A 315 -1.13 8.80 17.64
CA LEU A 315 -1.88 8.69 18.88
C LEU A 315 -3.01 9.71 18.94
N ALA A 316 -2.82 10.91 18.37
CA ALA A 316 -3.89 11.90 18.28
C ALA A 316 -5.03 11.44 17.36
N GLY A 317 -4.72 10.83 16.21
CA GLY A 317 -5.71 10.23 15.30
C GLY A 317 -6.46 9.09 15.97
N LEU A 318 -5.76 8.15 16.61
CA LEU A 318 -6.38 7.05 17.34
C LEU A 318 -7.27 7.56 18.48
N ARG A 319 -6.83 8.55 19.26
CA ARG A 319 -7.65 9.19 20.31
C ARG A 319 -8.90 9.83 19.75
N GLY A 320 -8.76 10.62 18.69
CA GLY A 320 -9.89 11.24 18.01
C GLY A 320 -10.90 10.21 17.52
N PHE A 321 -10.43 9.10 16.96
CA PHE A 321 -11.27 7.96 16.59
C PHE A 321 -11.96 7.34 17.81
N VAL A 322 -11.22 6.95 18.86
CA VAL A 322 -11.78 6.34 20.08
C VAL A 322 -12.82 7.23 20.78
N ASP A 323 -12.61 8.55 20.77
CA ASP A 323 -13.54 9.52 21.35
C ASP A 323 -14.74 9.81 20.45
N SER A 324 -14.57 9.78 19.13
CA SER A 324 -15.67 10.01 18.18
C SER A 324 -16.49 8.74 17.90
N PHE A 325 -15.94 7.56 18.18
CA PHE A 325 -16.58 6.28 17.88
C PHE A 325 -17.89 6.12 18.66
N SER A 326 -18.98 5.94 17.92
CA SER A 326 -20.31 5.92 18.50
C SER A 326 -20.73 4.51 18.94
N TRP A 327 -20.36 4.14 20.17
CA TRP A 327 -20.69 2.84 20.77
C TRP A 327 -22.20 2.52 20.87
N GLY A 328 -23.08 3.53 20.84
CA GLY A 328 -24.51 3.38 21.14
C GLY A 328 -25.50 3.53 19.98
N LYS A 329 -25.08 3.91 18.76
CA LYS A 329 -26.03 4.31 17.69
C LYS A 329 -27.00 3.20 17.26
N ASP A 330 -26.62 1.92 17.37
CA ASP A 330 -27.46 0.82 16.89
C ASP A 330 -28.38 0.20 17.95
N GLN A 331 -28.30 0.67 19.20
CA GLN A 331 -29.11 0.09 20.27
C GLN A 331 -30.62 0.31 20.06
N SER A 332 -31.03 1.27 19.23
CA SER A 332 -32.42 1.70 19.09
C SER A 332 -33.33 0.77 18.26
N LYS A 333 -32.80 -0.12 17.41
CA LYS A 333 -33.62 -0.78 16.36
C LYS A 333 -34.05 -2.24 16.60
N SER A 334 -33.49 -2.94 17.58
CA SER A 334 -33.83 -4.36 17.83
C SER A 334 -35.06 -4.50 18.75
N SER A 335 -35.80 -5.61 18.69
CA SER A 335 -36.89 -5.97 19.63
C SER A 335 -36.56 -7.18 20.51
N ALA A 336 -35.31 -7.67 20.46
CA ALA A 336 -34.88 -8.88 21.17
C ALA A 336 -34.77 -8.68 22.69
N GLU A 337 -34.80 -9.81 23.44
CA GLU A 337 -34.68 -9.83 24.90
C GLU A 337 -33.43 -9.10 25.41
N PRO A 338 -33.50 -8.40 26.57
CA PRO A 338 -32.47 -7.46 27.00
C PRO A 338 -31.07 -8.06 27.21
N SER A 339 -30.99 -9.30 27.71
CA SER A 339 -29.72 -9.94 28.10
C SER A 339 -28.91 -10.42 26.90
N GLN A 340 -29.51 -11.21 26.00
CA GLN A 340 -28.85 -11.68 24.78
C GLN A 340 -28.57 -10.54 23.78
N ARG A 341 -29.45 -9.53 23.74
CA ARG A 341 -29.26 -8.35 22.91
C ARG A 341 -28.03 -7.55 23.30
N SER A 342 -27.75 -7.43 24.60
CA SER A 342 -26.59 -6.67 25.08
C SER A 342 -25.27 -7.32 24.68
N GLN A 343 -25.18 -8.66 24.75
CA GLN A 343 -23.97 -9.40 24.40
C GLN A 343 -23.64 -9.31 22.91
N LYS A 344 -24.62 -9.68 22.05
CA LYS A 344 -24.44 -9.63 20.59
C LYS A 344 -24.16 -8.20 20.10
N ALA A 345 -24.79 -7.20 20.72
CA ALA A 345 -24.53 -5.80 20.38
C ALA A 345 -23.11 -5.35 20.77
N GLY A 346 -22.56 -5.84 21.88
CA GLY A 346 -21.18 -5.56 22.28
C GLY A 346 -20.17 -6.15 21.31
N GLU A 347 -20.38 -7.40 20.87
CA GLU A 347 -19.54 -8.05 19.86
C GLU A 347 -19.62 -7.34 18.49
N GLU A 348 -20.82 -6.93 18.07
CA GLU A 348 -21.02 -6.15 16.84
C GLU A 348 -20.30 -4.80 16.91
N ALA A 349 -20.40 -4.11 18.06
CA ALA A 349 -19.74 -2.84 18.29
C ALA A 349 -18.20 -2.99 18.27
N LEU A 350 -17.66 -4.04 18.87
CA LEU A 350 -16.22 -4.35 18.79
C LEU A 350 -15.79 -4.64 17.35
N ARG A 351 -16.58 -5.43 16.61
CA ARG A 351 -16.28 -5.74 15.20
C ARG A 351 -16.23 -4.48 14.35
N ARG A 352 -17.19 -3.57 14.53
CA ARG A 352 -17.20 -2.29 13.84
C ARG A 352 -16.04 -1.40 14.26
N PHE A 353 -15.74 -1.33 15.56
CA PHE A 353 -14.59 -0.57 16.07
C PHE A 353 -13.29 -1.03 15.40
N LEU A 354 -13.13 -2.33 15.22
CA LEU A 354 -11.98 -2.90 14.52
C LEU A 354 -12.06 -2.70 13.01
N GLN A 355 -13.25 -2.80 12.40
CA GLN A 355 -13.40 -2.55 10.97
C GLN A 355 -13.08 -1.10 10.57
N GLU A 356 -13.51 -0.13 11.37
CA GLU A 356 -13.31 1.29 11.13
C GLU A 356 -11.96 1.79 11.67
N GLY A 357 -11.47 1.21 12.76
CA GLY A 357 -10.34 1.74 13.50
C GLY A 357 -9.04 0.93 13.42
N ALA A 358 -9.06 -0.25 12.82
CA ALA A 358 -7.86 -1.09 12.87
C ALA A 358 -6.67 -0.43 12.17
N GLU A 359 -6.90 0.36 11.11
CA GLU A 359 -5.86 1.15 10.41
C GLU A 359 -5.12 2.09 11.35
N LEU A 360 -5.87 2.90 12.10
CA LEU A 360 -5.30 3.75 13.16
C LEU A 360 -4.63 2.94 14.26
N ILE A 361 -5.24 1.83 14.70
CA ILE A 361 -4.74 1.02 15.82
C ILE A 361 -3.36 0.46 15.50
N CYS A 362 -3.11 -0.14 14.34
CA CYS A 362 -1.77 -0.69 14.09
C CYS A 362 -0.78 0.32 13.53
N ALA A 363 -1.23 1.44 12.96
CA ALA A 363 -0.34 2.54 12.63
C ALA A 363 0.25 3.13 13.92
N ALA A 364 -0.61 3.45 14.88
CA ALA A 364 -0.20 3.85 16.21
C ALA A 364 0.54 2.72 16.94
N GLY A 365 0.07 1.48 16.83
CA GLY A 365 0.64 0.32 17.52
C GLY A 365 2.04 -0.06 17.05
N ALA A 366 2.34 0.12 15.76
CA ALA A 366 3.68 -0.10 15.25
C ALA A 366 4.67 1.02 15.61
N LEU A 367 4.17 2.25 15.78
CA LEU A 367 4.97 3.40 16.25
C LEU A 367 5.22 3.37 17.76
N ASP A 368 4.19 3.02 18.51
CA ASP A 368 4.13 3.09 19.96
C ASP A 368 3.07 2.13 20.49
N ALA A 369 3.43 0.85 20.56
CA ALA A 369 2.55 -0.18 21.10
C ALA A 369 2.07 0.13 22.51
N THR A 370 2.89 0.78 23.34
CA THR A 370 2.54 1.06 24.74
C THR A 370 1.44 2.10 24.85
N ALA A 371 1.57 3.24 24.17
CA ALA A 371 0.52 4.25 24.19
C ALA A 371 -0.74 3.78 23.46
N THR A 372 -0.59 3.05 22.36
CA THR A 372 -1.73 2.45 21.64
C THR A 372 -2.50 1.47 22.53
N LEU A 373 -1.79 0.63 23.28
CA LEU A 373 -2.39 -0.29 24.24
C LEU A 373 -3.21 0.46 25.30
N ALA A 374 -2.73 1.61 25.77
CA ALA A 374 -3.47 2.44 26.72
C ALA A 374 -4.78 2.99 26.12
N GLU A 375 -4.75 3.50 24.88
CA GLU A 375 -5.95 4.00 24.20
C GLU A 375 -6.96 2.87 23.90
N VAL A 376 -6.49 1.71 23.43
CA VAL A 376 -7.34 0.54 23.15
C VAL A 376 -7.90 -0.04 24.45
N THR A 377 -7.15 -0.02 25.54
CA THR A 377 -7.65 -0.43 26.87
C THR A 377 -8.78 0.49 27.33
N LEU A 378 -8.66 1.81 27.12
CA LEU A 378 -9.72 2.76 27.43
C LEU A 378 -10.97 2.52 26.57
N ALA A 379 -10.80 2.25 25.28
CA ALA A 379 -11.90 1.88 24.37
C ALA A 379 -12.60 0.60 24.83
N ASN A 380 -11.84 -0.45 25.15
CA ASN A 380 -12.37 -1.71 25.67
C ASN A 380 -13.11 -1.53 26.99
N ALA A 381 -12.60 -0.71 27.92
CA ALA A 381 -13.27 -0.41 29.18
C ALA A 381 -14.61 0.31 28.96
N ARG A 382 -14.68 1.26 28.00
CA ARG A 382 -15.94 1.93 27.61
C ARG A 382 -16.93 0.92 27.04
N LEU A 383 -16.48 0.03 26.16
CA LEU A 383 -17.31 -1.01 25.56
C LEU A 383 -17.85 -1.97 26.65
N LEU A 384 -17.01 -2.49 27.53
CA LEU A 384 -17.42 -3.40 28.61
C LEU A 384 -18.31 -2.73 29.68
N ALA A 385 -18.27 -1.40 29.80
CA ALA A 385 -19.18 -0.65 30.66
C ALA A 385 -20.57 -0.43 30.03
N LEU A 386 -20.62 -0.30 28.69
CA LEU A 386 -21.86 -0.07 27.95
C LEU A 386 -22.63 -1.36 27.64
N PHE A 387 -21.92 -2.48 27.49
CA PHE A 387 -22.49 -3.78 27.21
C PHE A 387 -22.25 -4.72 28.38
N ALA A 388 -23.24 -5.53 28.75
CA ALA A 388 -23.06 -6.50 29.82
C ALA A 388 -21.88 -7.44 29.45
N PRO A 389 -20.88 -7.60 30.33
CA PRO A 389 -19.70 -8.37 30.00
C PRO A 389 -20.09 -9.83 29.72
N SER A 390 -19.91 -10.27 28.48
CA SER A 390 -19.87 -11.69 28.15
C SER A 390 -18.42 -12.17 28.22
N GLU A 391 -18.23 -13.44 28.56
CA GLU A 391 -16.91 -14.08 28.54
C GLU A 391 -16.27 -13.99 27.15
N ALA A 392 -17.07 -14.21 26.09
CA ALA A 392 -16.64 -14.06 24.70
C ALA A 392 -16.12 -12.65 24.39
N LEU A 393 -16.85 -11.61 24.81
CA LEU A 393 -16.46 -10.22 24.57
C LEU A 393 -15.20 -9.83 25.34
N GLN A 394 -15.09 -10.26 26.60
CA GLN A 394 -13.88 -10.07 27.40
C GLN A 394 -12.68 -10.76 26.78
N GLN A 395 -12.86 -11.98 26.26
CA GLN A 395 -11.83 -12.71 25.56
C GLN A 395 -11.40 -11.99 24.29
N SER A 396 -12.34 -11.52 23.45
CA SER A 396 -12.01 -10.76 22.24
C SER A 396 -11.28 -9.44 22.54
N CYS A 397 -11.68 -8.70 23.58
CA CYS A 397 -10.96 -7.51 24.04
C CYS A 397 -9.54 -7.85 24.51
N SER A 398 -9.36 -8.97 25.22
CA SER A 398 -8.04 -9.42 25.69
C SER A 398 -7.13 -9.83 24.52
N SER A 399 -7.67 -10.59 23.56
CA SER A 399 -6.96 -10.98 22.34
C SER A 399 -6.54 -9.77 21.50
N LEU A 400 -7.37 -8.73 21.44
CA LEU A 400 -7.03 -7.48 20.77
C LEU A 400 -5.83 -6.79 21.44
N LEU A 401 -5.81 -6.69 22.77
CA LEU A 401 -4.72 -6.06 23.51
C LEU A 401 -3.41 -6.84 23.32
N GLU A 402 -3.46 -8.17 23.36
CA GLU A 402 -2.32 -9.04 23.09
C GLU A 402 -1.82 -8.88 21.66
N ALA A 403 -2.73 -8.78 20.68
CA ALA A 403 -2.37 -8.51 19.29
C ALA A 403 -1.67 -7.16 19.15
N VAL A 404 -2.21 -6.09 19.76
CA VAL A 404 -1.60 -4.75 19.75
C VAL A 404 -0.19 -4.76 20.35
N GLN A 405 0.00 -5.50 21.44
CA GLN A 405 1.30 -5.63 22.10
C GLN A 405 2.34 -6.32 21.19
N ARG A 406 1.93 -7.28 20.36
CA ARG A 406 2.81 -8.01 19.42
C ARG A 406 3.03 -7.31 18.09
N LEU A 407 2.28 -6.24 17.79
CA LEU A 407 2.35 -5.57 16.49
C LEU A 407 3.76 -5.17 16.07
N PRO A 408 4.62 -4.56 16.91
CA PRO A 408 5.97 -4.18 16.49
C PRO A 408 6.81 -5.38 16.01
N ALA A 409 6.82 -6.46 16.79
CA ALA A 409 7.57 -7.67 16.43
C ALA A 409 7.02 -8.33 15.15
N HIS A 410 5.70 -8.33 14.97
CA HIS A 410 5.06 -8.86 13.77
C HIS A 410 5.33 -8.02 12.53
N ALA A 411 5.27 -6.70 12.67
CA ALA A 411 5.68 -5.76 11.65
C ALA A 411 7.11 -6.09 11.22
N GLU A 412 8.07 -6.01 12.13
CA GLU A 412 9.49 -6.29 11.87
C GLU A 412 9.73 -7.65 11.19
N GLY A 413 9.08 -8.73 11.68
CA GLY A 413 9.22 -10.06 11.10
C GLY A 413 8.68 -10.18 9.66
N HIS A 414 7.49 -9.62 9.39
CA HIS A 414 6.93 -9.58 8.03
C HIS A 414 7.82 -8.77 7.08
N PHE A 415 8.42 -7.70 7.57
CA PHE A 415 9.33 -6.85 6.82
C PHE A 415 10.65 -7.51 6.49
N ALA A 416 11.26 -8.16 7.48
CA ALA A 416 12.50 -8.91 7.30
C ALA A 416 12.34 -9.99 6.22
N ALA A 417 11.25 -10.76 6.29
CA ALA A 417 10.94 -11.79 5.29
C ALA A 417 10.76 -11.20 3.88
N ALA A 418 10.01 -10.10 3.74
CA ALA A 418 9.81 -9.45 2.44
C ALA A 418 11.11 -8.86 1.87
N GLN A 419 11.99 -8.34 2.72
CA GLN A 419 13.29 -7.80 2.30
C GLN A 419 14.26 -8.90 1.86
N GLU A 420 14.36 -9.98 2.62
CA GLU A 420 15.19 -11.13 2.29
C GLU A 420 14.81 -11.75 0.94
N ALA A 421 13.50 -11.87 0.67
CA ALA A 421 12.98 -12.38 -0.59
C ALA A 421 13.42 -11.56 -1.81
N LEU A 422 13.43 -10.23 -1.70
CA LEU A 422 13.89 -9.36 -2.79
C LEU A 422 15.39 -9.48 -3.04
N LEU A 423 16.16 -9.61 -1.96
CA LEU A 423 17.60 -9.79 -2.08
C LEU A 423 17.92 -11.13 -2.73
N ALA A 424 17.16 -12.18 -2.39
CA ALA A 424 17.28 -13.49 -3.01
C ALA A 424 16.91 -13.46 -4.51
N SER A 425 15.83 -12.75 -4.90
CA SER A 425 15.45 -12.64 -6.31
C SER A 425 16.48 -11.85 -7.13
N ALA A 426 17.06 -10.78 -6.56
CA ALA A 426 18.12 -10.00 -7.21
C ALA A 426 19.43 -10.79 -7.40
N GLN A 427 19.71 -11.76 -6.51
CA GLN A 427 20.92 -12.59 -6.60
C GLN A 427 20.76 -13.83 -7.50
N GLY A 428 19.53 -14.29 -7.71
CA GLY A 428 19.22 -15.48 -8.51
C GLY A 428 19.38 -15.31 -10.03
N GLU A 429 19.44 -14.09 -10.55
CA GLU A 429 19.62 -13.81 -11.99
C GLU A 429 21.09 -13.72 -12.42
N LEU A 430 21.99 -14.52 -11.82
CA LEU A 430 23.28 -14.76 -12.46
C LEU A 430 23.05 -15.68 -13.66
N PRO A 431 23.30 -15.22 -14.91
CA PRO A 431 23.00 -15.98 -16.11
C PRO A 431 23.90 -17.21 -16.15
N HIS A 432 23.39 -18.36 -15.72
CA HIS A 432 24.14 -19.60 -15.73
C HIS A 432 24.20 -20.26 -17.12
N ASP A 433 23.40 -19.80 -18.09
CA ASP A 433 23.37 -20.35 -19.45
C ASP A 433 24.01 -19.43 -20.49
N ARG A 434 25.35 -19.39 -20.48
CA ARG A 434 26.11 -19.06 -21.69
C ARG A 434 27.43 -19.83 -21.79
N ALA A 435 27.38 -21.11 -21.45
CA ALA A 435 28.37 -22.12 -21.79
C ALA A 435 27.56 -23.43 -21.89
N GLU A 436 27.50 -24.21 -22.97
CA GLU A 436 28.41 -24.40 -24.08
C GLU A 436 27.57 -24.94 -25.27
N ASP A 437 27.49 -24.19 -26.35
CA ASP A 437 27.36 -24.80 -27.69
C ASP A 437 28.29 -24.06 -28.64
N LYS A 438 29.58 -24.23 -28.38
CA LYS A 438 30.62 -24.04 -29.38
C LYS A 438 31.21 -25.41 -29.66
N GLY A 439 30.57 -26.10 -30.60
CA GLY A 439 31.27 -27.09 -31.40
C GLY A 439 32.55 -26.48 -31.97
N GLU A 440 33.65 -27.18 -31.71
CA GLU A 440 34.86 -27.25 -32.53
C GLU A 440 35.66 -25.96 -32.75
N SER A 441 36.73 -25.80 -31.97
CA SER A 441 38.11 -25.92 -32.48
C SER A 441 39.15 -25.64 -31.37
N GLN A 442 39.59 -26.73 -30.75
CA GLN A 442 40.98 -27.14 -30.55
C GLN A 442 42.10 -26.08 -30.40
N GLU A 443 42.83 -26.27 -29.29
CA GLU A 443 44.29 -26.12 -29.08
C GLU A 443 44.89 -24.88 -28.37
N TYR A 444 45.68 -25.22 -27.33
CA TYR A 444 46.84 -24.52 -26.77
C TYR A 444 46.65 -23.30 -25.84
N TYR A 445 46.66 -23.51 -24.52
CA TYR A 445 47.85 -23.31 -23.66
C TYR A 445 47.53 -23.59 -22.18
N SER A 446 48.35 -24.42 -21.54
CA SER A 446 48.36 -24.66 -20.09
C SER A 446 49.07 -23.53 -19.34
N GLY A 447 48.46 -23.01 -18.28
CA GLY A 447 49.09 -22.03 -17.39
C GLY A 447 48.32 -21.87 -16.08
N THR A 448 48.60 -22.73 -15.11
CA THR A 448 48.11 -22.70 -13.72
C THR A 448 48.62 -21.46 -12.97
N LYS A 449 47.72 -20.69 -12.35
CA LYS A 449 48.01 -19.88 -11.17
C LYS A 449 46.77 -19.82 -10.27
N GLU A 450 46.85 -20.54 -9.16
CA GLU A 450 45.91 -20.50 -8.05
C GLU A 450 45.98 -19.13 -7.35
N ALA A 451 44.82 -18.59 -6.98
CA ALA A 451 44.67 -17.46 -6.06
C ALA A 451 43.78 -17.89 -4.88
N PRO A 452 44.06 -17.43 -3.65
CA PRO A 452 43.43 -17.96 -2.45
C PRO A 452 42.03 -17.38 -2.24
N VAL A 453 41.07 -18.26 -1.96
CA VAL A 453 39.74 -17.93 -1.47
C VAL A 453 39.86 -17.55 0.01
N VAL A 454 39.58 -16.29 0.32
CA VAL A 454 39.39 -15.82 1.69
C VAL A 454 37.93 -16.10 2.05
N ALA A 455 37.69 -17.16 2.82
CA ALA A 455 36.41 -17.44 3.45
C ALA A 455 36.20 -16.47 4.61
N THR A 456 35.12 -15.69 4.58
CA THR A 456 34.65 -14.90 5.72
C THR A 456 33.73 -15.77 6.58
N ASP A 457 34.30 -16.33 7.65
CA ASP A 457 33.59 -16.99 8.76
C ASP A 457 32.88 -15.94 9.63
N VAL A 458 31.61 -15.63 9.33
CA VAL A 458 30.77 -14.75 10.17
C VAL A 458 29.42 -15.38 10.56
N SER A 459 29.07 -16.57 10.06
CA SER A 459 27.71 -17.11 10.25
C SER A 459 27.51 -18.03 11.47
N VAL A 460 28.56 -18.56 12.10
CA VAL A 460 28.38 -19.59 13.15
C VAL A 460 28.11 -19.00 14.54
N THR A 461 28.68 -17.85 14.89
CA THR A 461 28.52 -17.26 16.24
C THR A 461 27.15 -16.65 16.51
N ALA A 462 26.37 -16.29 15.49
CA ALA A 462 25.04 -15.72 15.66
C ALA A 462 23.97 -16.79 15.95
N ILE A 463 24.12 -17.99 15.39
CA ILE A 463 23.18 -19.10 15.59
C ILE A 463 23.31 -19.65 17.02
N GLU A 464 24.52 -19.78 17.55
CA GLU A 464 24.76 -20.26 18.91
C GLU A 464 24.20 -19.30 20.00
N GLN A 465 24.10 -18.00 19.71
CA GLN A 465 23.52 -17.03 20.64
C GLN A 465 21.99 -17.09 20.71
N VAL A 466 21.33 -17.49 19.61
CA VAL A 466 19.86 -17.64 19.57
C VAL A 466 19.44 -18.92 20.31
N ASP A 467 20.16 -20.02 20.13
CA ASP A 467 19.86 -21.28 20.83
C ASP A 467 20.02 -21.15 22.35
N ALA A 468 20.98 -20.35 22.81
CA ALA A 468 21.16 -20.06 24.23
C ALA A 468 19.99 -19.25 24.83
N LEU A 469 19.45 -18.29 24.09
CA LEU A 469 18.30 -17.48 24.53
C LEU A 469 16.99 -18.28 24.53
N VAL A 470 16.81 -19.19 23.58
CA VAL A 470 15.66 -20.10 23.54
C VAL A 470 15.69 -21.06 24.74
N ALA A 471 16.86 -21.60 25.08
CA ALA A 471 17.02 -22.46 26.25
C ALA A 471 16.72 -21.75 27.57
N GLU A 472 17.15 -20.48 27.74
CA GLU A 472 16.81 -19.69 28.93
C GLU A 472 15.29 -19.41 29.04
N ALA A 473 14.63 -19.16 27.91
CA ALA A 473 13.19 -18.94 27.87
C ALA A 473 12.38 -20.19 28.25
N GLU A 474 12.80 -21.38 27.79
CA GLU A 474 12.15 -22.65 28.16
C GLU A 474 12.29 -22.97 29.65
N VAL A 475 13.45 -22.70 30.26
CA VAL A 475 13.68 -22.88 31.70
C VAL A 475 12.79 -21.94 32.52
N ALA A 476 12.63 -20.68 32.07
CA ALA A 476 11.75 -19.72 32.73
C ALA A 476 10.28 -20.17 32.68
N LEU A 477 9.82 -20.72 31.55
CA LEU A 477 8.47 -21.25 31.37
C LEU A 477 8.16 -22.47 32.25
N GLN A 478 9.13 -23.38 32.42
CA GLN A 478 8.95 -24.55 33.29
C GLN A 478 8.88 -24.16 34.78
N SER A 479 9.53 -23.06 35.17
CA SER A 479 9.54 -22.59 36.56
C SER A 479 8.28 -21.85 37.00
N SER A 480 7.39 -21.44 36.07
CA SER A 480 6.21 -20.62 36.39
C SER A 480 4.91 -21.40 36.58
N THR A 481 4.94 -22.74 36.50
CA THR A 481 3.73 -23.55 36.68
C THR A 481 3.21 -23.44 38.14
N PRO A 482 1.98 -22.94 38.36
CA PRO A 482 1.44 -22.77 39.70
C PRO A 482 1.13 -24.15 40.31
N LYS A 483 1.71 -24.40 41.48
CA LYS A 483 1.50 -25.62 42.27
C LYS A 483 0.03 -25.74 42.65
N GLU A 484 -0.64 -26.78 42.15
CA GLU A 484 -2.02 -27.11 42.49
C GLU A 484 -2.23 -27.15 44.02
N PRO A 485 -3.29 -26.51 44.56
CA PRO A 485 -3.62 -26.65 45.96
C PRO A 485 -4.11 -28.08 46.24
N ALA A 486 -3.40 -28.77 47.13
CA ALA A 486 -3.74 -30.12 47.58
C ALA A 486 -5.16 -30.15 48.19
N LYS A 487 -5.96 -31.13 47.75
CA LYS A 487 -7.32 -31.41 48.24
C LYS A 487 -7.33 -31.98 49.65
#